data_AF-A0A1M6M367-F1
#
_entry.id   AF-A0A1M6M367-F1
#
_cell.length_a   1.000
_cell.length_b   1.000
_cell.length_c   1.000
_cell.angle_alpha   90.00
_cell.angle_beta   90.00
_cell.angle_gamma   90.00
#
_symmetry.space_group_name_H-M   'P 1'
#
loop_
_entity.id
_entity.type
_entity.pdbx_description
1 polymer ?
#
loop_
_entity_poly.entity_id
_entity_poly.type
_entity_poly.pdbx_seq_one_letter_code
_entity_poly.pdbx_strand_id
1 'polypeptide(L)'
;MITTSELKARVEKEVGTEICPVFFQKDENYARRKLNLTNERAGRKYGDDGYGDEYLVLLTADTVREMAFSEYTLIRSIEIMTAKAAATEGGCANE
;
A
#
# COMPACT_ATOMS: atom_id res chain seq x y z
N MET A 1 -10.41 14.24 -13.09
CA MET A 1 -10.08 13.15 -12.16
C MET A 1 -9.69 11.95 -13.00
N ILE A 2 -8.44 11.54 -12.86
CA ILE A 2 -7.79 10.47 -13.61
C ILE A 2 -8.52 9.14 -13.45
N THR A 3 -8.64 8.39 -14.54
CA THR A 3 -9.25 7.05 -14.56
C THR A 3 -8.38 6.02 -13.83
N THR A 4 -8.95 4.91 -13.37
CA THR A 4 -8.20 3.81 -12.74
C THR A 4 -7.11 3.25 -13.65
N SER A 5 -7.41 3.04 -14.94
CA SER A 5 -6.44 2.49 -15.90
C SER A 5 -5.28 3.45 -16.16
N GLU A 6 -5.58 4.75 -16.30
CA GLU A 6 -4.56 5.77 -16.50
C GLU A 6 -3.71 6.00 -15.24
N LEU A 7 -4.34 6.01 -14.06
CA LEU A 7 -3.63 6.09 -12.78
C LEU A 7 -2.70 4.88 -12.61
N LYS A 8 -3.18 3.67 -12.90
CA LYS A 8 -2.37 2.45 -12.85
C LYS A 8 -1.14 2.55 -13.74
N ALA A 9 -1.31 2.92 -15.00
CA ALA A 9 -0.18 3.04 -15.93
C ALA A 9 0.87 4.07 -15.46
N ARG A 10 0.42 5.20 -14.90
CA ARG A 10 1.32 6.22 -14.34
C ARG A 10 2.03 5.74 -13.08
N VAL A 11 1.33 5.02 -12.20
CA VAL A 11 1.90 4.45 -10.98
C VAL A 11 2.89 3.35 -11.31
N GLU A 12 2.61 2.46 -12.26
CA GLU A 12 3.55 1.42 -12.70
C GLU A 12 4.84 2.03 -13.25
N LYS A 13 4.75 3.13 -14.00
CA LYS A 13 5.90 3.90 -14.44
C LYS A 13 6.71 4.49 -13.27
N GLU A 14 6.03 5.00 -12.24
CA GLU A 14 6.65 5.59 -11.06
C GLU A 14 7.30 4.56 -10.13
N VAL A 15 6.67 3.39 -9.97
CA VAL A 15 7.19 2.28 -9.16
C VAL A 15 8.27 1.50 -9.92
N GLY A 16 8.22 1.50 -11.26
CA GLY A 16 9.19 0.81 -12.13
C GLY A 16 8.88 -0.67 -12.33
N THR A 17 7.66 -1.11 -12.02
CA THR A 17 7.20 -2.49 -12.20
C THR A 17 5.70 -2.53 -12.49
N GLU A 18 5.26 -3.59 -13.16
CA GLU A 18 3.84 -3.88 -13.29
C GLU A 18 3.25 -4.30 -11.94
N ILE A 19 2.00 -3.87 -11.70
CA ILE A 19 1.25 -4.12 -10.47
C ILE A 19 0.03 -4.95 -10.81
N CYS A 20 -0.17 -6.03 -10.04
CA CYS A 20 -1.37 -6.86 -10.15
C CYS A 20 -2.64 -6.00 -10.00
N PRO A 21 -3.59 -6.06 -10.95
CA PRO A 21 -4.79 -5.23 -10.92
C PRO A 21 -5.60 -5.32 -9.62
N VAL A 22 -5.64 -6.52 -9.00
CA VAL A 22 -6.38 -6.76 -7.75
C VAL A 22 -5.74 -6.01 -6.57
N PHE A 23 -4.41 -6.02 -6.47
CA PHE A 23 -3.70 -5.26 -5.44
C PHE A 23 -3.79 -3.76 -5.70
N PHE A 24 -3.62 -3.35 -6.95
CA PHE A 24 -3.73 -1.96 -7.34
C PHE A 24 -5.08 -1.34 -6.95
N GLN A 25 -6.19 -2.06 -7.14
CA GLN A 25 -7.52 -1.56 -6.79
C GLN A 25 -7.66 -1.23 -5.29
N LYS A 26 -7.06 -2.05 -4.42
CA LYS A 26 -7.05 -1.81 -2.96
C LYS A 26 -6.24 -0.56 -2.62
N ASP A 27 -5.05 -0.43 -3.21
CA ASP A 27 -4.13 0.67 -2.95
C ASP A 27 -4.66 2.00 -3.50
N GLU A 28 -5.26 1.98 -4.70
CA GLU A 28 -5.94 3.12 -5.31
C GLU A 28 -7.08 3.62 -4.42
N ASN A 29 -7.95 2.71 -3.94
CA ASN A 29 -9.07 3.08 -3.08
C ASN A 29 -8.58 3.75 -1.79
N TYR A 30 -7.49 3.23 -1.21
CA TYR A 30 -6.88 3.82 -0.03
C TYR A 30 -6.31 5.21 -0.32
N ALA A 31 -5.54 5.36 -1.40
CA ALA A 31 -4.94 6.63 -1.81
C ALA A 31 -6.00 7.70 -2.11
N ARG A 32 -7.06 7.35 -2.87
CA ARG A 32 -8.19 8.26 -3.17
C ARG A 32 -8.90 8.71 -1.90
N ARG A 33 -9.18 7.78 -0.96
CA ARG A 33 -9.78 8.12 0.33
C ARG A 33 -8.89 9.08 1.14
N LYS A 34 -7.59 8.82 1.21
CA LYS A 34 -6.63 9.64 1.96
C LYS A 34 -6.48 11.04 1.36
N LEU A 35 -6.45 11.15 0.03
CA LEU A 35 -6.42 12.42 -0.68
C LEU A 35 -7.70 13.22 -0.41
N ASN A 36 -8.88 12.61 -0.55
CA ASN A 36 -10.16 13.28 -0.29
C ASN A 36 -10.22 13.83 1.14
N LEU A 37 -9.87 13.00 2.13
CA LEU A 37 -9.83 13.42 3.54
C LEU A 37 -8.86 14.59 3.77
N THR A 38 -7.72 14.60 3.07
CA THR A 38 -6.72 15.68 3.18
C THR A 38 -7.24 17.00 2.60
N ASN A 39 -7.94 16.94 1.47
CA ASN A 39 -8.56 18.10 0.85
C ASN A 39 -9.72 18.63 1.71
N GLU A 40 -10.60 17.75 2.16
CA GLU A 40 -11.74 18.09 3.04
C GLU A 40 -11.29 18.79 4.32
N ARG A 41 -10.27 18.27 5.00
CA ARG A 41 -9.72 18.86 6.23
C ARG A 41 -9.13 20.26 6.01
N ALA A 42 -8.64 20.53 4.80
CA ALA A 42 -8.11 21.83 4.44
C ALA A 42 -9.18 22.77 3.85
N GLY A 43 -10.44 22.33 3.71
CA GLY A 43 -11.49 23.09 3.04
C GLY A 43 -11.27 23.28 1.54
N ARG A 44 -10.45 22.42 0.93
CA ARG A 44 -10.02 22.52 -0.48
C ARG A 44 -10.76 21.53 -1.37
N LYS A 45 -10.89 21.87 -2.65
CA LYS A 45 -11.48 21.01 -3.68
C LYS A 45 -10.41 20.28 -4.47
N TYR A 46 -10.74 19.06 -4.91
CA TYR A 46 -9.85 18.24 -5.72
C TYR A 46 -9.43 18.97 -7.00
N GLY A 47 -8.13 19.11 -7.24
CA GLY A 47 -7.57 19.66 -8.48
C GLY A 47 -7.71 21.17 -8.68
N ASP A 48 -8.56 21.87 -7.92
CA ASP A 48 -8.66 23.32 -7.93
C ASP A 48 -7.57 23.92 -7.01
N ASP A 49 -7.92 24.23 -5.76
CA ASP A 49 -7.02 24.70 -4.72
C ASP A 49 -6.41 23.54 -3.90
N GLY A 50 -6.98 22.33 -4.01
CA GLY A 50 -6.53 21.12 -3.34
C GLY A 50 -5.72 20.19 -4.24
N TYR A 51 -5.24 19.10 -3.64
CA TYR A 51 -4.47 18.09 -4.36
C TYR A 51 -5.33 17.40 -5.43
N GLY A 52 -4.75 17.16 -6.60
CA GLY A 52 -5.40 16.56 -7.76
C GLY A 52 -4.67 15.33 -8.30
N ASP A 53 -4.80 15.09 -9.61
CA ASP A 53 -4.34 13.86 -10.26
C ASP A 53 -2.82 13.61 -10.11
N GLU A 54 -2.00 14.66 -10.21
CA GLU A 54 -0.54 14.55 -10.06
C GLU A 54 -0.12 14.05 -8.67
N TYR A 55 -0.75 14.56 -7.62
CA TYR A 55 -0.47 14.12 -6.26
C TYR A 55 -1.07 12.73 -5.99
N LEU A 56 -2.22 12.41 -6.61
CA LEU A 56 -2.81 11.08 -6.49
C LEU A 56 -1.87 10.00 -7.03
N VAL A 57 -1.14 10.25 -8.12
CA VAL A 57 -0.13 9.32 -8.66
C VAL A 57 0.96 9.06 -7.63
N LEU A 58 1.57 10.12 -7.08
CA LEU A 58 2.62 10.00 -6.06
C LEU A 58 2.11 9.24 -4.82
N LEU A 59 0.94 9.64 -4.31
CA LEU A 59 0.33 9.02 -3.14
C LEU A 59 0.00 7.53 -3.37
N THR A 60 -0.45 7.17 -4.56
CA THR A 60 -0.77 5.78 -4.90
C THR A 60 0.51 4.95 -5.04
N ALA A 61 1.57 5.51 -5.65
CA ALA A 61 2.87 4.85 -5.72
C ALA A 61 3.45 4.56 -4.33
N ASP A 62 3.37 5.52 -3.40
CA ASP A 62 3.79 5.32 -2.01
C ASP A 62 2.92 4.29 -1.30
N THR A 63 1.60 4.35 -1.49
CA THR A 63 0.67 3.35 -0.92
C THR A 63 1.01 1.95 -1.39
N VAL A 64 1.32 1.74 -2.67
CA VAL A 64 1.73 0.43 -3.21
C VAL A 64 3.00 -0.06 -2.53
N ARG A 65 4.03 0.79 -2.39
CA ARG A 65 5.29 0.42 -1.74
C ARG A 65 5.09 0.08 -0.26
N GLU A 66 4.31 0.89 0.45
CA GLU A 66 3.99 0.70 1.87
C GLU A 66 3.20 -0.59 2.11
N MET A 67 2.18 -0.85 1.30
CA MET A 67 1.33 -2.05 1.43
C MET A 67 2.11 -3.33 1.10
N ALA A 68 2.93 -3.31 0.04
CA ALA A 68 3.80 -4.43 -0.30
C ALA A 68 4.82 -4.73 0.82
N PHE A 69 5.42 -3.69 1.41
CA PHE A 69 6.35 -3.86 2.54
C PHE A 69 5.64 -4.40 3.79
N SER A 70 4.45 -3.87 4.11
CA SER A 70 3.65 -4.30 5.26
C SER A 70 3.25 -5.77 5.15
N GLU A 71 2.75 -6.21 3.99
CA GLU A 71 2.36 -7.60 3.76
C GLU A 71 3.57 -8.55 3.85
N TYR A 72 4.71 -8.16 3.25
CA TYR A 72 5.96 -8.91 3.38
C TYR A 72 6.40 -9.06 4.84
N THR A 73 6.43 -7.96 5.59
CA THR A 73 6.89 -7.99 7.00
C THR A 73 5.98 -8.80 7.90
N LEU A 74 4.65 -8.76 7.69
CA LEU A 74 3.71 -9.57 8.44
C LEU A 74 3.96 -11.07 8.22
N ILE A 75 4.08 -11.50 6.95
CA ILE A 75 4.36 -12.91 6.60
C ILE A 75 5.67 -13.35 7.26
N ARG A 76 6.76 -12.60 7.07
CA ARG A 76 8.06 -12.92 7.66
C ARG A 76 8.01 -12.98 9.19
N SER A 77 7.25 -12.10 9.83
CA SER A 77 7.10 -12.10 11.29
C SER A 77 6.41 -13.37 11.79
N ILE A 78 5.36 -13.82 11.10
CA ILE A 78 4.63 -15.04 11.43
C ILE A 78 5.55 -16.25 11.30
N GLU A 79 6.27 -16.37 10.18
CA GLU A 79 7.25 -17.46 9.97
C GLU A 79 8.28 -17.53 11.10
N ILE A 80 8.84 -16.39 11.52
CA ILE A 80 9.82 -16.32 12.60
C ILE A 80 9.19 -16.74 13.93
N MET A 81 7.97 -16.30 14.23
CA MET A 81 7.26 -16.68 15.47
C MET A 81 6.94 -18.17 15.49
N THR A 82 6.49 -18.74 14.37
CA THR A 82 6.21 -20.17 14.23
C THR A 82 7.49 -21.00 14.39
N ALA A 83 8.59 -20.60 13.75
CA ALA A 83 9.88 -21.29 13.88
C ALA A 83 10.41 -21.25 15.33
N LYS A 84 10.25 -20.11 16.02
CA LYS A 84 10.62 -19.98 17.44
C LYS A 84 9.78 -20.89 18.33
N ALA A 85 8.46 -20.92 18.12
CA ALA A 85 7.56 -21.79 18.90
C ALA A 85 7.95 -23.27 18.77
N ALA A 86 8.19 -23.75 17.55
CA ALA A 86 8.62 -25.12 17.29
C ALA A 86 9.98 -25.47 17.95
N ALA A 87 10.92 -24.51 18.00
CA ALA A 87 12.21 -24.71 18.66
C ALA A 87 12.08 -24.81 20.19
N THR A 88 11.16 -24.06 20.81
CA THR A 88 10.87 -24.16 22.25
C THR A 88 10.18 -25.46 22.63
N GLU A 89 9.28 -25.99 21.78
CA GLU A 89 8.60 -27.27 22.04
C GLU A 89 9.55 -28.48 21.88
N GLY A 90 10.52 -28.40 20.97
CA GLY A 90 11.55 -29.44 20.81
C GLY A 90 12.63 -29.47 21.91
N GLY A 91 12.75 -28.41 22.72
CA GLY A 91 13.74 -28.31 23.80
C GLY A 91 13.33 -28.98 25.12
N CYS A 92 12.03 -29.10 25.40
CA CYS A 92 11.53 -29.71 26.65
C CYS A 92 11.34 -31.24 26.58
N ALA A 93 11.65 -31.88 25.44
CA ALA A 93 11.49 -33.33 25.28
C ALA A 93 12.77 -34.15 25.58
N ASN A 94 13.89 -33.49 25.90
CA ASN A 94 15.19 -34.13 26.15
C ASN A 94 15.81 -33.71 27.50
N GLU A 95 15.02 -33.70 28.58
CA GLU A 95 15.53 -33.66 29.97
C GLU A 95 14.87 -34.75 30.82
#